data_AF-A0A225V953-F1
#
_entry.id   AF-A0A225V953-F1
#
_cell.length_a   1.000
_cell.length_b   1.000
_cell.length_c   1.000
_cell.angle_alpha   90.00
_cell.angle_beta   90.00
_cell.angle_gamma   90.00
#
_symmetry.space_group_name_H-M   'P 1'
#
loop_
_entity.id
_entity.type
_entity.pdbx_description
1 polymer ?
#
loop_
_entity_poly.entity_id
_entity_poly.type
_entity_poly.pdbx_seq_one_letter_code
_entity_poly.pdbx_strand_id
1 'polypeptide(L)'
;MLAANGNEGMKWARAELNGELPRDRVSAWLEELCDNDTLLPDEKEVNIGTNDAKSKDMVLKHLRAYRKSTAGTDDWPPTTAFDIEHNIDTGEAAPIMMRRRQQAQTEDLVVESSANKILLAGIIEGANETWGFSVVMVKKRMARALNKVTSKDVYPLPRIDETLEAFGGALLFTTFEF
;
A
#
# COMPACT_ATOMS: atom_id res chain seq x y z
N MET A 1 -2.31 -29.40 -46.16
CA MET A 1 -3.51 -28.58 -46.45
C MET A 1 -4.41 -28.66 -45.22
N LEU A 2 -4.87 -27.51 -44.72
CA LEU A 2 -5.78 -27.27 -43.57
C LEU A 2 -5.09 -27.39 -42.18
N ALA A 3 -4.54 -26.31 -41.60
CA ALA A 3 -5.18 -25.16 -40.94
C ALA A 3 -5.82 -25.55 -39.59
N ALA A 4 -5.12 -25.25 -38.49
CA ALA A 4 -5.66 -25.23 -37.13
C ALA A 4 -5.34 -23.87 -36.49
N ASN A 5 -6.40 -23.25 -35.98
CA ASN A 5 -6.53 -21.85 -35.62
C ASN A 5 -5.60 -21.36 -34.50
N GLY A 6 -4.94 -20.23 -34.76
CA GLY A 6 -5.01 -19.00 -33.97
C GLY A 6 -5.09 -19.14 -32.45
N ASN A 7 -3.96 -19.45 -31.81
CA ASN A 7 -3.77 -19.22 -30.39
C ASN A 7 -3.31 -17.77 -30.18
N GLU A 8 -4.26 -16.84 -30.03
CA GLU A 8 -3.99 -15.47 -29.57
C GLU A 8 -3.59 -15.52 -28.09
N GLY A 9 -2.36 -15.97 -27.85
CA GLY A 9 -1.71 -15.77 -26.57
C GLY A 9 -1.49 -14.28 -26.38
N MET A 10 -2.14 -13.70 -25.37
CA MET A 10 -1.82 -12.38 -24.82
C MET A 10 -0.31 -12.31 -24.59
N LYS A 11 0.38 -11.68 -25.55
CA LYS A 11 1.78 -11.28 -25.39
C LYS A 11 1.79 -10.16 -24.37
N TRP A 12 2.08 -10.50 -23.11
CA TRP A 12 2.62 -9.52 -22.19
C TRP A 12 3.92 -9.01 -22.80
N ALA A 13 3.85 -7.85 -23.45
CA ALA A 13 5.04 -7.15 -23.88
C ALA A 13 5.82 -6.79 -22.61
N ARG A 14 6.86 -7.56 -22.33
CA ARG A 14 7.89 -7.22 -21.35
C ARG A 14 8.52 -5.92 -21.85
N ALA A 15 8.01 -4.78 -21.39
CA ALA A 15 8.64 -3.51 -21.63
C ALA A 15 9.97 -3.53 -20.86
N GLU A 16 11.07 -3.71 -21.58
CA GLU A 16 12.38 -3.40 -21.08
C GLU A 16 12.37 -1.92 -20.70
N LEU A 17 12.31 -1.65 -19.40
CA LEU A 17 12.19 -0.31 -18.81
C LEU A 17 13.52 0.49 -18.89
N ASN A 18 14.42 0.08 -19.78
CA ASN A 18 15.80 0.56 -19.88
C ASN A 18 16.06 1.39 -21.15
N GLY A 19 15.03 1.63 -21.97
CA GLY A 19 15.09 2.53 -23.13
C GLY A 19 14.26 3.78 -22.89
N GLU A 20 14.69 4.91 -23.48
CA GLU A 20 13.88 6.13 -23.53
C GLU A 20 12.49 5.81 -24.11
N LEU A 21 11.45 5.89 -23.28
CA LEU A 21 10.07 5.75 -23.74
C LEU A 21 9.75 6.96 -24.63
N PRO A 22 9.52 6.77 -25.94
CA PRO A 22 9.20 7.89 -26.82
C PRO A 22 7.86 8.49 -26.37
N ARG A 23 7.80 9.82 -26.28
CA ARG A 23 6.60 10.55 -25.83
C ARG A 23 5.35 10.16 -26.65
N ASP A 24 5.51 9.90 -27.94
CA ASP A 24 4.44 9.51 -28.85
C ASP A 24 3.82 8.16 -28.47
N ARG A 25 4.65 7.22 -27.99
CA ARG A 25 4.20 5.92 -27.52
C ARG A 25 3.44 6.03 -26.21
N VAL A 26 3.91 6.89 -25.31
CA VAL A 26 3.24 7.16 -24.03
C VAL A 26 1.89 7.82 -24.29
N SER A 27 1.81 8.81 -25.19
CA SER A 27 0.53 9.42 -25.55
C SER A 27 -0.44 8.43 -26.17
N ALA A 28 0.01 7.59 -27.11
CA ALA A 28 -0.86 6.59 -27.74
C ALA A 28 -1.40 5.58 -26.71
N TRP A 29 -0.56 5.18 -25.75
CA TRP A 29 -0.97 4.32 -24.66
C TRP A 29 -1.95 4.99 -23.68
N LEU A 30 -1.76 6.28 -23.39
CA LEU A 30 -2.71 7.02 -22.55
C LEU A 30 -4.08 7.12 -23.23
N GLU A 31 -4.14 7.38 -24.55
CA GLU A 31 -5.42 7.41 -25.29
C GLU A 31 -6.13 6.05 -25.31
N GLU A 32 -5.40 4.94 -25.11
CA GLU A 32 -5.99 3.60 -24.96
C GLU A 32 -6.63 3.38 -23.56
N LEU A 33 -6.21 4.14 -22.55
CA LEU A 33 -6.81 4.11 -21.22
C LEU A 33 -8.15 4.85 -21.23
N CYS A 34 -9.22 4.16 -20.83
CA CYS A 34 -10.54 4.75 -20.68
C CYS A 34 -10.61 5.68 -19.45
N ASP A 35 -11.18 6.88 -19.64
CA ASP A 35 -11.43 7.93 -18.64
C ASP A 35 -10.19 8.74 -18.16
N ASN A 36 -9.64 9.56 -19.06
CA ASN A 36 -8.52 10.48 -18.78
C ASN A 36 -8.95 11.95 -18.55
N ASP A 37 -10.24 12.25 -18.73
CA ASP A 37 -10.77 13.63 -18.71
C ASP A 37 -11.35 14.00 -17.34
N THR A 38 -11.74 13.02 -16.53
CA THR A 38 -12.29 13.25 -15.20
C THR A 38 -11.19 13.69 -14.24
N LEU A 39 -11.31 14.89 -13.68
CA LEU A 39 -10.33 15.45 -12.75
C LEU A 39 -10.26 14.65 -11.44
N LEU A 40 -9.06 14.51 -10.87
CA LEU A 40 -8.89 14.02 -9.50
C LEU A 40 -9.23 15.15 -8.49
N PRO A 41 -9.81 14.81 -7.33
CA PRO A 41 -10.11 15.80 -6.29
C PRO A 41 -8.86 16.53 -5.78
N ASP A 42 -7.71 15.85 -5.74
CA ASP A 42 -6.46 16.33 -5.13
C ASP A 42 -5.35 16.61 -6.15
N GLU A 43 -5.67 16.92 -7.43
CA GLU A 43 -4.66 17.21 -8.47
C GLU A 43 -3.68 18.33 -8.07
N LYS A 44 -4.10 19.24 -7.20
CA LYS A 44 -3.28 20.36 -6.70
C LYS A 44 -2.16 19.93 -5.75
N GLU A 45 -2.27 18.75 -5.16
CA GLU A 45 -1.27 18.21 -4.23
C GLU A 45 -0.21 17.37 -4.94
N VAL A 46 -0.42 17.04 -6.22
CA VAL A 46 0.51 16.26 -7.02
C VAL A 46 1.73 17.10 -7.39
N ASN A 47 2.86 16.79 -6.74
CA ASN A 47 4.13 17.45 -6.99
C ASN A 47 4.86 16.86 -8.20
N ILE A 48 4.66 17.47 -9.38
CA ILE A 48 5.38 17.10 -10.60
C ILE A 48 6.60 18.01 -10.78
N GLY A 49 7.80 17.48 -10.52
CA GLY A 49 9.08 18.21 -10.56
C GLY A 49 9.54 18.70 -11.94
N THR A 50 8.78 18.46 -13.02
CA THR A 50 9.09 18.98 -14.37
C THR A 50 8.37 20.29 -14.67
N ASN A 51 9.03 21.22 -15.37
CA ASN A 51 8.42 22.46 -15.84
C ASN A 51 7.74 22.34 -17.22
N ASP A 52 7.84 21.17 -17.86
CA ASP A 52 7.20 20.92 -19.17
C ASP A 52 5.71 20.64 -18.99
N ALA A 53 4.87 21.54 -19.53
CA ALA A 53 3.42 21.43 -19.47
C ALA A 53 2.89 20.15 -20.14
N LYS A 54 3.54 19.68 -21.23
CA LYS A 54 3.11 18.47 -21.93
C LYS A 54 3.35 17.21 -21.09
N SER A 55 4.51 17.14 -20.42
CA SER A 55 4.83 16.03 -19.53
C SER A 55 3.95 16.00 -18.29
N LYS A 56 3.60 17.18 -17.75
CA LYS A 56 2.62 17.31 -16.66
C LYS A 56 1.25 16.77 -17.04
N ASP A 57 0.75 17.13 -18.22
CA ASP A 57 -0.53 16.64 -18.73
C ASP A 57 -0.55 15.11 -18.87
N MET A 58 0.54 14.51 -19.38
CA MET A 58 0.65 13.05 -19.51
C MET A 58 0.60 12.34 -18.15
N VAL A 59 1.31 12.86 -17.14
CA VAL A 59 1.30 12.29 -15.78
C VAL A 59 -0.09 12.42 -15.15
N LEU A 60 -0.76 13.57 -15.32
CA LEU A 60 -2.11 13.78 -14.81
C LEU A 60 -3.12 12.84 -15.48
N LYS A 61 -3.09 12.69 -16.80
CA LYS A 61 -3.93 11.74 -17.53
C LYS A 61 -3.74 10.30 -17.02
N HIS A 62 -2.50 9.90 -16.77
CA HIS A 62 -2.21 8.61 -16.18
C HIS A 62 -2.84 8.45 -14.79
N LEU A 63 -2.68 9.45 -13.91
CA LEU A 63 -3.28 9.41 -12.57
C LEU A 63 -4.82 9.37 -12.63
N ARG A 64 -5.44 10.07 -13.58
CA ARG A 64 -6.91 10.04 -13.80
C ARG A 64 -7.41 8.66 -14.21
N ALA A 65 -6.71 7.99 -15.12
CA ALA A 65 -7.02 6.62 -15.50
C ALA A 65 -7.00 5.65 -14.30
N TYR A 66 -6.09 5.89 -13.34
CA TYR A 66 -5.95 5.09 -12.11
C TYR A 66 -6.64 5.70 -10.89
N ARG A 67 -7.67 6.54 -11.07
CA ARG A 67 -8.38 7.25 -9.98
C ARG A 67 -8.86 6.37 -8.83
N LYS A 68 -9.25 5.13 -9.10
CA LYS A 68 -9.68 4.19 -8.06
C LYS A 68 -8.56 3.79 -7.11
N SER A 69 -7.32 3.78 -7.59
CA SER A 69 -6.12 3.43 -6.81
C SER A 69 -5.47 4.66 -6.17
N THR A 70 -5.73 5.86 -6.69
CA THR A 70 -5.14 7.11 -6.21
C THR A 70 -6.12 7.95 -5.38
N ALA A 71 -7.38 7.53 -5.27
CA ALA A 71 -8.32 8.16 -4.37
C ALA A 71 -7.79 8.04 -2.95
N GLY A 72 -7.74 9.16 -2.22
CA GLY A 72 -7.44 9.17 -0.79
C GLY A 72 -8.39 8.19 -0.13
N THR A 73 -7.85 7.08 0.35
CA THR A 73 -8.63 6.12 1.13
C THR A 73 -9.01 6.81 2.42
N ASP A 74 -10.14 6.40 3.00
CA ASP A 74 -10.56 6.81 4.33
C ASP A 74 -9.42 6.65 5.36
N ASP A 75 -9.61 7.12 6.60
CA ASP A 75 -8.64 7.06 7.72
C ASP A 75 -7.94 5.68 7.92
N TRP A 76 -8.39 4.63 7.24
CA TRP A 76 -7.84 3.29 7.26
C TRP A 76 -7.39 2.82 5.88
N PRO A 77 -6.22 2.15 5.79
CA PRO A 77 -5.76 1.58 4.54
C PRO A 77 -6.81 0.58 4.03
N PRO A 78 -7.02 0.52 2.70
CA PRO A 78 -8.01 -0.36 2.11
C PRO A 78 -7.70 -1.80 2.49
N THR A 79 -8.73 -2.54 2.91
CA THR A 79 -8.63 -4.00 3.10
C THR A 79 -7.95 -4.59 1.88
N THR A 80 -6.85 -5.30 2.11
CA THR A 80 -5.97 -5.81 1.04
C THR A 80 -6.82 -6.47 -0.04
N ALA A 81 -6.61 -6.11 -1.31
CA ALA A 81 -7.39 -6.59 -2.45
C ALA A 81 -7.29 -8.12 -2.68
N PHE A 82 -6.50 -8.81 -1.86
CA PHE A 82 -6.26 -10.24 -1.92
C PHE A 82 -6.78 -10.89 -0.65
N ASP A 83 -7.55 -11.96 -0.79
CA ASP A 83 -7.95 -12.85 0.30
C ASP A 83 -6.74 -13.73 0.71
N ILE A 84 -5.75 -13.10 1.33
CA ILE A 84 -4.58 -13.77 1.90
C ILE A 84 -4.62 -13.59 3.40
N GLU A 85 -4.82 -14.70 4.11
CA GLU A 85 -4.73 -14.74 5.56
C GLU A 85 -3.27 -14.93 5.98
N HIS A 86 -2.78 -14.03 6.85
CA HIS A 86 -1.43 -14.12 7.38
C HIS A 86 -1.42 -14.91 8.69
N ASN A 87 -0.83 -16.11 8.69
CA ASN A 87 -0.63 -16.89 9.91
C ASN A 87 0.63 -16.42 10.66
N ILE A 88 0.48 -16.00 11.91
CA ILE A 88 1.61 -15.62 12.78
C ILE A 88 2.04 -16.83 13.59
N ASP A 89 3.21 -17.37 13.28
CA ASP A 89 3.78 -18.49 14.02
C ASP A 89 4.36 -18.03 15.38
N THR A 90 3.75 -18.51 16.46
CA THR A 90 4.18 -18.29 17.84
C THR A 90 4.91 -19.49 18.45
N GLY A 91 5.18 -20.54 17.65
CA GLY A 91 5.86 -21.76 18.08
C GLY A 91 5.10 -22.48 19.20
N GLU A 92 5.81 -22.86 20.26
CA GLU A 92 5.25 -23.51 21.46
C GLU A 92 4.91 -22.52 22.60
N ALA A 93 4.82 -21.21 22.29
CA ALA A 93 4.58 -20.20 23.32
C ALA A 93 3.17 -20.32 23.91
N ALA A 94 3.10 -20.39 25.25
CA ALA A 94 1.83 -20.36 25.95
C ALA A 94 1.12 -19.00 25.75
N PRO A 95 -0.23 -18.97 25.70
CA PRO A 95 -0.98 -17.74 25.58
C PRO A 95 -0.64 -16.73 26.68
N ILE A 96 -0.37 -15.49 26.26
CA ILE A 96 -0.03 -14.40 27.18
C ILE A 96 -1.27 -13.52 27.37
N MET A 97 -1.82 -13.55 28.59
CA MET A 97 -2.91 -12.66 29.01
C MET A 97 -2.38 -11.60 29.98
N MET A 98 -2.17 -10.39 29.47
CA MET A 98 -1.79 -9.24 30.27
C MET A 98 -3.01 -8.45 30.72
N ARG A 99 -2.99 -8.05 32.01
CA ARG A 99 -4.02 -7.19 32.57
C ARG A 99 -4.08 -5.85 31.84
N ARG A 100 -5.30 -5.38 31.53
CA ARG A 100 -5.55 -4.01 31.06
C ARG A 100 -4.93 -3.01 32.03
N ARG A 101 -4.14 -2.07 31.53
CA ARG A 101 -3.63 -0.95 32.34
C ARG A 101 -4.78 -0.02 32.69
N GLN A 102 -4.82 0.46 33.93
CA GLN A 102 -5.72 1.56 34.28
C GLN A 102 -5.11 2.85 33.71
N GLN A 103 -5.87 3.55 32.87
CA GLN A 103 -5.48 4.82 32.28
C GLN A 103 -6.27 5.96 32.92
N ALA A 104 -5.84 7.19 32.67
CA ALA A 104 -6.63 8.37 33.05
C ALA A 104 -7.94 8.38 32.25
N GLN A 105 -9.01 8.92 32.82
CA GLN A 105 -10.34 8.95 32.18
C GLN A 105 -10.32 9.60 30.79
N THR A 106 -9.51 10.65 30.60
CA THR A 106 -9.33 11.32 29.31
C THR A 106 -8.68 10.40 28.27
N GLU A 107 -7.75 9.54 28.68
CA GLU A 107 -7.12 8.57 27.78
C GLU A 107 -8.07 7.42 27.45
N ASP A 108 -8.83 6.93 28.44
CA ASP A 108 -9.81 5.86 28.26
C ASP A 108 -10.88 6.24 27.22
N LEU A 109 -11.37 7.49 27.23
CA LEU A 109 -12.32 8.00 26.24
C LEU A 109 -11.74 8.02 24.82
N VAL A 110 -10.45 8.38 24.67
CA VAL A 110 -9.77 8.39 23.36
C VAL A 110 -9.58 6.96 22.86
N VAL A 111 -9.21 6.04 23.74
CA VAL A 111 -9.06 4.61 23.40
C VAL A 111 -10.40 4.02 22.98
N GLU A 112 -11.47 4.27 23.72
CA GLU A 112 -12.81 3.74 23.44
C GLU A 112 -13.39 4.32 22.14
N SER A 113 -13.28 5.63 21.93
CA SER A 113 -13.73 6.26 20.67
C SER A 113 -12.96 5.74 19.46
N SER A 114 -11.65 5.52 19.59
CA SER A 114 -10.83 4.95 18.51
C SER A 114 -11.18 3.47 18.27
N ALA A 115 -11.36 2.68 19.32
CA ALA A 115 -11.77 1.29 19.21
C ALA A 115 -13.13 1.16 18.52
N ASN A 116 -14.10 2.01 18.87
CA ASN A 116 -15.41 2.03 18.23
C ASN A 116 -15.34 2.39 16.75
N LYS A 117 -14.47 3.35 16.37
CA LYS A 117 -14.25 3.69 14.95
C LYS A 117 -13.69 2.49 14.16
N ILE A 118 -12.69 1.81 14.71
CA ILE A 118 -12.02 0.67 14.07
C ILE A 118 -12.95 -0.57 14.03
N LEU A 119 -13.82 -0.72 15.04
CA LEU A 119 -14.87 -1.75 15.08
C LEU A 119 -15.94 -1.50 14.01
N LEU A 120 -16.41 -0.25 13.88
CA LEU A 120 -17.36 0.14 12.83
C LEU A 120 -16.76 0.00 11.42
N ALA A 121 -15.45 0.22 11.28
CA ALA A 121 -14.71 -0.02 10.04
C ALA A 121 -14.52 -1.52 9.72
N GLY A 122 -14.87 -2.43 10.64
CA GLY A 122 -14.72 -3.88 10.45
C GLY A 122 -13.27 -4.39 10.50
N ILE A 123 -12.34 -3.59 11.01
CA ILE A 123 -10.91 -3.94 11.11
C ILE A 123 -10.64 -4.81 12.34
N ILE A 124 -11.43 -4.63 13.41
CA ILE A 124 -11.37 -5.46 14.62
C ILE A 124 -12.70 -6.15 14.86
N GLU A 125 -12.64 -7.32 15.49
CA GLU A 125 -13.81 -8.06 15.94
C GLU A 125 -13.66 -8.46 17.42
N GLY A 126 -14.79 -8.82 18.04
CA GLY A 126 -14.79 -9.30 19.40
C GLY A 126 -14.24 -10.73 19.47
N ALA A 127 -13.05 -10.89 20.05
CA ALA A 127 -12.42 -12.20 20.25
C ALA A 127 -12.56 -12.66 21.70
N ASN A 128 -12.84 -13.94 21.92
CA ASN A 128 -12.84 -14.58 23.25
C ASN A 128 -11.58 -15.43 23.42
N GLU A 129 -10.42 -14.82 23.17
CA GLU A 129 -9.14 -15.50 23.08
C GLU A 129 -8.36 -15.53 24.40
N THR A 130 -7.46 -16.49 24.51
CA THR A 130 -6.52 -16.64 25.63
C THR A 130 -5.33 -15.69 25.56
N TRP A 131 -5.24 -14.87 24.50
CA TRP A 131 -4.24 -13.85 24.30
C TRP A 131 -4.82 -12.45 24.57
N GLY A 132 -4.09 -11.63 25.32
CA GLY A 132 -4.52 -10.26 25.59
C GLY A 132 -3.35 -9.36 25.94
N PHE A 133 -3.28 -8.21 25.30
CA PHE A 133 -2.22 -7.22 25.49
C PHE A 133 -2.85 -5.89 25.90
N SER A 134 -2.25 -5.20 26.88
CA SER A 134 -2.73 -3.88 27.28
C SER A 134 -2.53 -2.86 26.16
N VAL A 135 -3.56 -2.11 25.81
CA VAL A 135 -3.42 -0.93 24.94
C VAL A 135 -2.55 0.11 25.64
N VAL A 136 -1.57 0.66 24.93
CA VAL A 136 -0.68 1.71 25.44
C VAL A 136 -0.73 2.88 24.49
N MET A 137 -1.08 4.06 25.00
CA MET A 137 -0.95 5.31 24.26
C MET A 137 0.53 5.67 24.14
N VAL A 138 1.06 5.71 22.93
CA VAL A 138 2.46 6.09 22.70
C VAL A 138 2.52 7.15 21.61
N LYS A 139 3.36 8.17 21.82
CA LYS A 139 3.65 9.20 20.80
C LYS A 139 4.51 8.66 19.64
N LYS A 140 5.15 7.48 19.79
CA LYS A 140 6.01 6.82 18.81
C LYS A 140 6.13 5.32 19.11
N ARG A 141 6.31 4.48 18.10
CA ARG A 141 6.29 3.00 18.20
C ARG A 141 7.23 2.43 19.28
N MET A 142 6.73 1.51 20.10
CA MET A 142 7.50 0.68 21.03
C MET A 142 7.34 -0.82 20.73
N ALA A 143 8.37 -1.60 21.08
CA ALA A 143 8.40 -3.05 20.93
C ALA A 143 7.38 -3.72 21.87
N ARG A 144 6.44 -4.46 21.28
CA ARG A 144 5.38 -5.18 22.01
C ARG A 144 5.90 -6.54 22.51
N ALA A 145 5.36 -7.03 23.63
CA ALA A 145 5.75 -8.31 24.22
C ALA A 145 5.54 -9.50 23.26
N LEU A 146 4.52 -9.44 22.39
CA LEU A 146 4.26 -10.44 21.35
C LEU A 146 5.45 -10.61 20.40
N ASN A 147 6.14 -9.51 20.04
CA ASN A 147 7.28 -9.55 19.11
C ASN A 147 8.48 -10.37 19.66
N LYS A 148 8.49 -10.71 20.96
CA LYS A 148 9.53 -11.57 21.55
C LYS A 148 9.27 -13.06 21.35
N VAL A 149 8.01 -13.45 21.19
CA VAL A 149 7.59 -14.85 21.06
C VAL A 149 7.30 -15.25 19.61
N THR A 150 7.09 -14.27 18.72
CA THR A 150 6.94 -14.51 17.28
C THR A 150 8.27 -14.90 16.65
N SER A 151 8.24 -15.90 15.77
CA SER A 151 9.39 -16.23 14.91
C SER A 151 9.78 -15.01 14.08
N LYS A 152 11.09 -14.72 14.01
CA LYS A 152 11.59 -13.55 13.25
C LYS A 152 11.68 -13.91 11.78
N ASP A 153 11.29 -12.97 10.93
CA ASP A 153 11.46 -13.10 9.50
C ASP A 153 12.95 -13.23 9.14
N VAL A 154 13.24 -14.17 8.25
CA VAL A 154 14.58 -14.48 7.73
C VAL A 154 14.99 -13.46 6.66
N TYR A 155 14.02 -12.73 6.08
CA TYR A 155 14.25 -11.75 5.03
C TYR A 155 14.14 -10.32 5.58
N PRO A 156 15.26 -9.72 6.03
CA PRO A 156 15.24 -8.33 6.43
C PRO A 156 14.93 -7.44 5.23
N LEU A 157 14.30 -6.29 5.49
CA LEU A 157 14.14 -5.25 4.47
C LEU A 157 15.53 -4.90 3.91
N PRO A 158 15.69 -4.81 2.58
CA PRO A 158 16.95 -4.46 1.96
C PRO A 158 17.42 -3.08 2.44
N ARG A 159 18.73 -2.88 2.48
CA ARG A 159 19.26 -1.57 2.90
C ARG A 159 18.92 -0.52 1.85
N ILE A 160 18.74 0.72 2.28
CA ILE A 160 18.44 1.83 1.38
C ILE A 160 19.50 1.93 0.27
N ASP A 161 20.78 1.77 0.60
CA ASP A 161 21.87 1.82 -0.37
C ASP A 161 21.75 0.75 -1.47
N GLU A 162 21.38 -0.49 -1.09
CA GLU A 162 21.16 -1.60 -2.02
C GLU A 162 19.95 -1.33 -2.93
N THR A 163 18.88 -0.76 -2.38
CA THR A 163 17.70 -0.37 -3.17
C THR A 163 18.00 0.80 -4.12
N LEU A 164 18.86 1.75 -3.71
CA LEU A 164 19.25 2.90 -4.53
C LEU A 164 20.17 2.49 -5.69
N GLU A 165 21.11 1.58 -5.44
CA GLU A 165 21.99 1.03 -6.47
C GLU A 165 21.21 0.25 -7.54
N ALA A 166 20.13 -0.43 -7.15
CA ALA A 166 19.22 -1.10 -8.08
C ALA A 166 18.52 -0.15 -9.07
N PHE A 167 18.42 1.16 -8.76
CA PHE A 167 17.87 2.16 -9.69
C PHE A 167 18.88 2.66 -10.74
N GLY A 168 20.08 2.07 -10.83
CA GLY A 168 21.15 2.51 -11.72
C GLY A 168 20.69 2.79 -13.16
N GLY A 169 20.72 4.07 -13.55
CA GLY A 169 20.35 4.55 -14.89
C GLY A 169 18.93 5.12 -15.01
N ALA A 170 18.11 5.09 -13.96
CA ALA A 170 16.79 5.71 -13.96
C ALA A 170 16.88 7.25 -14.00
N LEU A 171 16.12 7.86 -14.91
CA LEU A 171 16.04 9.32 -15.08
C LEU A 171 14.79 9.94 -14.44
N LEU A 172 13.79 9.11 -14.13
CA LEU A 172 12.51 9.53 -13.56
C LEU A 172 12.19 8.67 -12.35
N PHE A 173 11.83 9.33 -11.25
CA PHE A 173 11.42 8.70 -10.01
C PHE A 173 10.03 9.17 -9.64
N THR A 174 9.20 8.24 -9.17
CA THR A 174 7.88 8.52 -8.63
C THR A 174 7.80 7.90 -7.25
N THR A 175 7.39 8.69 -6.25
CA THR A 175 7.16 8.23 -4.89
C THR A 175 5.66 8.12 -4.66
N PHE A 176 5.21 6.94 -4.24
CA PHE A 176 3.85 6.71 -3.75
C PHE A 176 3.93 6.40 -2.26
N GLU A 177 3.09 7.06 -1.47
CA GLU A 177 2.92 6.76 -0.05
C GLU A 177 1.47 6.27 0.13
N PHE A 178 1.30 5.20 0.90
CA PHE A 178 0.01 4.59 1.26
C PHE A 178 -0.26 4.77 2.74
#